data_AF-A0A9E2U893-F1
#
_entry.id   AF-A0A9E2U893-F1
#
_cell.length_a   1.000
_cell.length_b   1.000
_cell.length_c   1.000
_cell.angle_alpha   90.00
_cell.angle_beta   90.00
_cell.angle_gamma   90.00
#
_symmetry.space_group_name_H-M   'P 1'
#
loop_
_entity.id
_entity.type
_entity.pdbx_description
1 polymer ?
#
loop_
_entity_poly.entity_id
_entity_poly.type
_entity_poly.pdbx_seq_one_letter_code
_entity_poly.pdbx_strand_id
1 'polypeptide(L)'
;MPAQVTTFGAMIPKGAKNIAVAKEFIKYATQPKVLNEYLKAGLGRWMLLVPEIVKSDPFWLEEDPHRAAYAKETLLGPTMPFYEVYNPAMAQVNAEHVLMVAEFDVMNGGMTPEAAIDKAFKRVEEIFAKYPITQA
;
A
#
# COMPACT_ATOMS: atom_id res chain seq x y z
N MET A 1 15.82 -9.09 -1.21
CA MET A 1 14.43 -9.56 -1.47
C MET A 1 13.69 -8.41 -2.13
N PRO A 2 12.73 -8.66 -3.05
CA PRO A 2 11.88 -7.60 -3.58
C PRO A 2 11.10 -6.93 -2.45
N ALA A 3 11.00 -5.60 -2.46
CA ALA A 3 10.18 -4.88 -1.50
C ALA A 3 8.70 -5.01 -1.86
N GLN A 4 7.85 -5.32 -0.88
CA GLN A 4 6.41 -5.21 -1.06
C GLN A 4 6.01 -3.74 -1.04
N VAL A 5 5.40 -3.27 -2.12
CA VAL A 5 4.99 -1.88 -2.27
C VAL A 5 3.51 -1.79 -2.62
N THR A 6 2.85 -0.81 -2.02
CA THR A 6 1.49 -0.40 -2.39
C THR A 6 1.57 0.96 -3.03
N THR A 7 0.68 1.23 -3.99
CA THR A 7 0.55 2.53 -4.61
C THR A 7 -0.73 3.20 -4.12
N PHE A 8 -0.61 4.43 -3.66
CA PHE A 8 -1.76 5.26 -3.37
C PHE A 8 -1.96 6.23 -4.51
N GLY A 9 -3.10 6.12 -5.20
CA GLY A 9 -3.44 6.94 -6.37
C GLY A 9 -4.68 7.79 -6.13
N ALA A 10 -4.75 8.94 -6.78
CA ALA A 10 -5.97 9.73 -6.83
C ALA A 10 -7.06 8.97 -7.59
N MET A 11 -8.29 9.02 -7.08
CA MET A 11 -9.46 8.37 -7.69
C MET A 11 -10.62 9.36 -7.81
N ILE A 12 -11.34 9.31 -8.94
CA ILE A 12 -12.57 10.08 -9.15
C ILE A 12 -13.75 9.11 -8.98
N PRO A 13 -14.60 9.29 -7.95
CA PRO A 13 -15.79 8.45 -7.78
C PRO A 13 -16.73 8.53 -8.98
N LYS A 14 -17.35 7.41 -9.38
CA LYS A 14 -18.26 7.33 -10.54
C LYS A 14 -19.43 8.33 -10.46
N GLY A 15 -19.88 8.68 -9.26
CA GLY A 15 -20.97 9.65 -9.02
C GLY A 15 -20.53 11.10 -8.80
N ALA A 16 -19.25 11.43 -9.05
CA ALA A 16 -18.76 12.80 -8.85
C ALA A 16 -19.47 13.79 -9.80
N LYS A 17 -19.85 14.96 -9.26
CA LYS A 17 -20.56 15.99 -10.04
C LYS A 17 -19.64 16.82 -10.96
N ASN A 18 -18.38 16.99 -10.56
CA ASN A 18 -17.42 17.89 -11.21
C ASN A 18 -16.22 17.14 -11.81
N ILE A 19 -16.50 16.14 -12.67
CA ILE A 19 -15.47 15.22 -13.22
C ILE A 19 -14.39 15.96 -14.00
N ALA A 20 -14.75 16.98 -14.80
CA ALA A 20 -13.80 17.74 -15.61
C ALA A 20 -12.74 18.43 -14.75
N VAL A 21 -13.18 19.19 -13.74
CA VAL A 21 -12.29 19.89 -12.80
C VAL A 21 -11.45 18.91 -11.99
N ALA A 22 -12.02 17.78 -11.57
CA ALA A 22 -11.27 16.75 -10.85
C ALA A 22 -10.12 16.18 -11.71
N LYS A 23 -10.35 15.98 -13.02
CA LYS A 23 -9.29 15.55 -13.95
C LYS A 23 -8.21 16.62 -14.13
N GLU A 24 -8.61 17.88 -14.25
CA GLU A 24 -7.65 19.00 -14.34
C GLU A 24 -6.78 19.10 -13.09
N PHE A 25 -7.39 18.96 -11.90
CA PHE A 25 -6.67 18.96 -10.65
C PHE A 25 -5.68 17.80 -10.56
N ILE A 26 -6.11 16.56 -10.85
CA ILE A 26 -5.22 15.39 -10.84
C ILE A 26 -4.06 15.63 -11.81
N LYS A 27 -4.35 16.10 -13.03
CA LYS A 27 -3.31 16.41 -14.04
C LYS A 27 -2.29 17.42 -13.51
N TYR A 28 -2.72 18.46 -12.80
CA TYR A 28 -1.84 19.45 -12.18
C TYR A 28 -1.03 18.85 -11.02
N ALA A 29 -1.70 18.16 -10.08
CA ALA A 29 -1.10 17.61 -8.88
C ALA A 29 -0.07 16.51 -9.18
N THR A 30 -0.23 15.76 -10.27
CA THR A 30 0.74 14.73 -10.69
C THR A 30 1.85 15.28 -11.58
N GLN A 31 1.91 16.59 -11.84
CA GLN A 31 3.04 17.15 -12.59
C GLN A 31 4.33 16.91 -11.79
N PRO A 32 5.42 16.46 -12.45
CA PRO A 32 6.69 16.13 -11.81
C PRO A 32 7.17 17.15 -10.77
N LYS A 33 7.16 18.44 -11.13
CA LYS A 33 7.57 19.54 -10.25
C LYS A 33 6.62 19.71 -9.05
N VAL A 34 5.32 19.79 -9.31
CA VAL A 34 4.29 20.01 -8.27
C VAL A 34 4.29 18.86 -7.26
N LEU A 35 4.35 17.62 -7.77
CA LEU A 35 4.35 16.44 -6.92
C LEU A 35 5.65 16.35 -6.10
N ASN A 36 6.81 16.66 -6.69
CA ASN A 36 8.07 16.67 -5.97
C ASN A 36 8.06 17.72 -4.84
N GLU A 37 7.60 18.94 -5.12
CA GLU A 37 7.48 20.00 -4.10
C GLU A 37 6.53 19.59 -2.96
N TYR A 38 5.36 19.02 -3.30
CA TYR A 38 4.40 18.51 -2.31
C TYR A 38 5.02 17.43 -1.41
N LEU A 39 5.73 16.47 -2.00
CA LEU A 39 6.34 15.37 -1.25
C LEU A 39 7.51 15.85 -0.36
N LYS A 40 8.29 16.83 -0.83
CA LYS A 40 9.34 17.49 -0.05
C LYS A 40 8.77 18.26 1.14
N ALA A 41 7.65 18.96 0.96
CA ALA A 41 6.93 19.62 2.05
C ALA A 41 6.41 18.60 3.10
N GLY A 42 6.07 17.38 2.66
CA GLY A 42 5.78 16.23 3.52
C GLY A 42 7.02 15.51 4.07
N LEU A 43 8.21 16.11 3.98
CA LEU A 43 9.50 15.58 4.44
C LEU A 43 9.90 14.23 3.82
N GLY A 44 9.34 13.88 2.66
CA GLY A 44 9.64 12.61 1.99
C GLY A 44 9.00 11.39 2.67
N ARG A 45 7.93 11.58 3.46
CA ARG A 45 7.15 10.48 4.08
C ARG A 45 6.62 9.47 3.05
N TRP A 46 6.37 9.93 1.83
CA TRP A 46 5.98 9.11 0.68
C TRP A 46 6.99 9.25 -0.43
N MET A 47 7.22 8.16 -1.16
CA MET A 47 8.17 8.13 -2.27
C MET A 47 7.54 8.66 -3.58
N LEU A 48 8.31 9.44 -4.33
CA LEU A 48 7.93 9.88 -5.66
C LEU A 48 8.13 8.74 -6.67
N LEU A 49 7.07 8.31 -7.35
CA LEU A 49 7.12 7.21 -8.34
C LEU A 49 7.69 7.65 -9.70
N VAL A 50 8.68 8.55 -9.71
CA VAL A 50 9.38 9.06 -10.91
C VAL A 50 10.89 8.91 -10.66
N PRO A 51 11.49 7.74 -11.03
CA PRO A 51 12.87 7.43 -10.71
C PRO A 51 13.88 8.48 -11.18
N GLU A 52 13.62 9.14 -12.30
CA GLU A 52 14.50 10.17 -12.87
C GLU A 52 14.63 11.37 -11.93
N ILE A 53 13.52 11.83 -11.33
CA ILE A 53 13.57 12.95 -10.37
C ILE A 53 14.30 12.52 -9.11
N VAL A 54 13.96 11.36 -8.57
CA VAL A 54 14.59 10.81 -7.35
C VAL A 54 16.11 10.71 -7.50
N LYS A 55 16.60 10.33 -8.69
CA LYS A 55 18.04 10.27 -8.98
C LYS A 55 18.71 11.63 -9.14
N SER A 56 17.95 12.69 -9.44
CA SER A 56 18.49 14.02 -9.79
C SER A 56 18.36 15.07 -8.70
N ASP A 57 17.38 14.94 -7.79
CA ASP A 57 17.16 15.89 -6.68
C ASP A 57 17.86 15.37 -5.40
N PRO A 58 18.90 16.07 -4.89
CA PRO A 58 19.70 15.63 -3.73
C PRO A 58 18.89 15.34 -2.47
N PHE A 59 17.70 15.94 -2.35
CA PHE A 59 16.76 15.66 -1.26
C PHE A 59 16.53 14.16 -1.07
N TRP A 60 16.36 13.39 -2.15
CA TRP A 60 15.94 12.00 -2.03
C TRP A 60 17.06 11.03 -1.66
N LEU A 61 18.29 11.28 -2.12
CA LEU A 61 19.37 10.29 -2.05
C LEU A 61 20.62 10.78 -1.29
N GLU A 62 20.79 12.09 -1.07
CA GLU A 62 22.05 12.64 -0.54
C GLU A 62 21.87 13.35 0.81
N GLU A 63 20.77 14.07 1.00
CA GLU A 63 20.56 14.89 2.20
C GLU A 63 20.20 14.10 3.46
N ASP A 64 19.59 12.91 3.31
CA ASP A 64 19.13 12.08 4.43
C ASP A 64 19.34 10.58 4.13
N PRO A 65 20.15 9.86 4.93
CA PRO A 65 20.42 8.44 4.70
C PRO A 65 19.20 7.54 4.88
N HIS A 66 18.22 7.93 5.70
CA HIS A 66 16.97 7.18 5.87
C HIS A 66 16.08 7.31 4.63
N ARG A 67 15.99 8.51 4.04
CA ARG A 67 15.28 8.70 2.76
C ARG A 67 15.98 7.96 1.63
N ALA A 68 17.31 7.98 1.59
CA ALA A 68 18.08 7.25 0.57
C ALA A 68 17.83 5.74 0.66
N ALA A 69 17.83 5.17 1.87
CA ALA A 69 17.50 3.76 2.08
C ALA A 69 16.07 3.45 1.64
N TYR A 70 15.09 4.27 2.02
CA TYR A 70 13.69 4.12 1.64
C TYR A 70 13.48 4.20 0.12
N ALA A 71 14.12 5.14 -0.58
CA ALA A 71 14.09 5.27 -2.04
C ALA A 71 14.69 4.05 -2.73
N LYS A 72 15.82 3.55 -2.20
CA LYS A 72 16.47 2.36 -2.73
C LYS A 72 15.60 1.11 -2.59
N GLU A 73 14.94 0.96 -1.45
CA GLU A 73 14.09 -0.21 -1.18
C GLU A 73 12.77 -0.16 -1.97
N THR A 74 12.11 1.00 -2.01
CA THR A 74 10.72 1.08 -2.51
C THR A 74 10.56 1.53 -3.95
N LEU A 75 11.62 2.05 -4.58
CA LEU A 75 11.55 2.56 -5.96
C LEU A 75 12.69 2.06 -6.86
N LEU A 76 13.93 2.18 -6.41
CA LEU A 76 15.10 1.90 -7.27
C LEU A 76 15.50 0.43 -7.29
N GLY A 77 15.11 -0.33 -6.26
CA GLY A 77 15.28 -1.77 -6.16
C GLY A 77 14.12 -2.56 -6.75
N PRO A 78 14.23 -3.91 -6.78
CA PRO A 78 13.13 -4.76 -7.21
C PRO A 78 11.94 -4.65 -6.24
N THR A 79 10.74 -4.52 -6.79
CA THR A 79 9.49 -4.43 -6.02
C THR A 79 8.50 -5.50 -6.46
N MET A 80 7.55 -5.81 -5.58
CA MET A 80 6.41 -6.67 -5.85
C MET A 80 5.14 -6.10 -5.21
N PRO A 81 3.95 -6.34 -5.78
CA PRO A 81 2.71 -5.96 -5.11
C PRO A 81 2.51 -6.73 -3.80
N PHE A 82 1.78 -6.11 -2.88
CA PHE A 82 1.19 -6.78 -1.73
C PHE A 82 0.34 -7.97 -2.19
N TYR A 83 0.42 -9.11 -1.50
CA TYR A 83 -0.31 -10.33 -1.89
C TYR A 83 -1.84 -10.11 -1.81
N GLU A 84 -2.26 -9.13 -1.01
CA GLU A 84 -3.64 -8.72 -0.79
C GLU A 84 -4.31 -8.17 -2.05
N VAL A 85 -3.54 -7.69 -3.04
CA VAL A 85 -4.13 -7.12 -4.27
C VAL A 85 -4.68 -8.18 -5.21
N TYR A 86 -4.30 -9.45 -5.04
CA TYR A 86 -4.66 -10.51 -5.97
C TYR A 86 -6.06 -11.09 -5.71
N ASN A 87 -6.67 -10.83 -4.54
CA ASN A 87 -8.04 -11.29 -4.28
C ASN A 87 -8.85 -10.31 -3.42
N PRO A 88 -10.07 -9.87 -3.85
CA PRO A 88 -10.89 -8.95 -3.06
C PRO A 88 -11.33 -9.51 -1.70
N ALA A 89 -11.27 -10.83 -1.48
CA ALA A 89 -11.44 -11.44 -0.16
C ALA A 89 -10.59 -10.77 0.91
N MET A 90 -9.37 -10.35 0.55
CA MET A 90 -8.45 -9.70 1.50
C MET A 90 -8.98 -8.37 2.03
N ALA A 91 -9.88 -7.68 1.32
CA ALA A 91 -10.57 -6.52 1.86
C ALA A 91 -11.46 -6.88 3.06
N GLN A 92 -12.20 -8.00 2.98
CA GLN A 92 -13.00 -8.49 4.10
C GLN A 92 -12.13 -9.07 5.22
N VAL A 93 -11.07 -9.82 4.89
CA VAL A 93 -10.10 -10.32 5.90
C VAL A 93 -9.52 -9.17 6.72
N ASN A 94 -9.12 -8.08 6.06
CA ASN A 94 -8.59 -6.89 6.73
C ASN A 94 -9.66 -6.14 7.53
N ALA A 95 -10.88 -6.00 7.00
CA ALA A 95 -11.98 -5.35 7.70
C ALA A 95 -12.42 -6.10 8.97
N GLU A 96 -12.28 -7.43 8.97
CA GLU A 96 -12.55 -8.27 10.14
C GLU A 96 -11.34 -8.40 11.08
N HIS A 97 -10.20 -7.81 10.72
CA HIS A 97 -8.95 -7.87 11.50
C HIS A 97 -8.54 -9.31 11.87
N VAL A 98 -8.75 -10.29 10.97
CA VAL A 98 -8.68 -11.72 11.30
C VAL A 98 -7.34 -12.12 11.94
N LEU A 99 -6.22 -11.60 11.44
CA LEU A 99 -4.89 -11.86 12.01
C LEU A 99 -4.68 -11.16 13.35
N MET A 100 -5.11 -9.90 13.50
CA MET A 100 -4.98 -9.16 14.77
C MET A 100 -5.87 -9.77 15.86
N VAL A 101 -7.03 -10.31 15.51
CA VAL A 101 -7.88 -11.07 16.44
C VAL A 101 -7.16 -12.33 16.92
N ALA A 102 -6.45 -13.03 16.04
CA ALA A 102 -5.64 -14.19 16.42
C ALA A 102 -4.50 -13.82 17.36
N GLU A 103 -3.77 -12.73 17.07
CA GLU A 103 -2.75 -12.19 17.97
C GLU A 103 -3.34 -11.83 19.34
N PHE A 104 -4.52 -11.22 19.37
CA PHE A 104 -5.21 -10.86 20.60
C PHE A 104 -5.69 -12.09 21.39
N ASP A 105 -6.17 -13.14 20.71
CA ASP A 105 -6.55 -14.41 21.33
C ASP A 105 -5.35 -15.06 22.05
N VAL A 106 -4.13 -14.92 21.53
CA VAL A 106 -2.90 -15.37 22.19
C VAL A 106 -2.56 -14.45 23.37
N MET A 107 -2.47 -13.14 23.14
CA MET A 107 -1.98 -12.18 24.14
C MET A 107 -2.92 -12.04 25.34
N ASN A 108 -4.23 -12.04 25.12
CA ASN A 108 -5.23 -11.74 26.13
C ASN A 108 -6.18 -12.92 26.42
N GLY A 109 -6.38 -13.80 25.44
CA GLY A 109 -7.28 -14.96 25.57
C GLY A 109 -6.62 -16.24 26.10
N GLY A 110 -5.28 -16.28 26.19
CA GLY A 110 -4.53 -17.47 26.64
C GLY A 110 -4.57 -18.63 25.64
N MET A 111 -5.00 -18.40 24.40
CA MET A 111 -4.97 -19.40 23.34
C MET A 111 -3.52 -19.70 22.94
N THR A 112 -3.22 -20.93 22.54
CA THR A 112 -1.91 -21.21 21.94
C THR A 112 -1.82 -20.58 20.55
N PRO A 113 -0.62 -20.18 20.09
CA PRO A 113 -0.44 -19.64 18.74
C PRO A 113 -1.02 -20.52 17.63
N GLU A 114 -0.88 -21.85 17.76
CA GLU A 114 -1.39 -22.83 16.78
C GLU A 114 -2.92 -22.80 16.70
N ALA A 115 -3.60 -22.82 17.85
CA ALA A 115 -5.06 -22.78 17.88
C ALA A 115 -5.60 -21.42 17.36
N ALA A 116 -4.90 -20.32 17.65
CA ALA A 116 -5.30 -18.99 17.18
C ALA A 116 -5.15 -18.85 15.66
N ILE A 117 -4.05 -19.34 15.09
CA ILE A 117 -3.86 -19.29 13.63
C ILE A 117 -4.80 -20.26 12.90
N ASP A 118 -5.09 -21.43 13.46
CA ASP A 118 -6.08 -22.36 12.88
C ASP A 118 -7.48 -21.72 12.82
N LYS A 119 -7.89 -21.04 13.90
CA LYS A 119 -9.14 -20.26 13.94
C LYS A 119 -9.14 -19.16 12.89
N ALA A 120 -8.03 -18.43 12.75
CA ALA A 120 -7.88 -17.36 11.77
C ALA A 120 -7.97 -17.89 10.33
N PHE A 121 -7.24 -18.96 10.02
CA PHE A 121 -7.23 -19.56 8.68
C PHE A 121 -8.57 -20.15 8.30
N LYS A 122 -9.27 -20.81 9.22
CA LYS A 122 -10.66 -21.23 8.98
C LYS A 122 -11.54 -20.05 8.58
N ARG A 123 -11.39 -18.90 9.24
CA ARG A 123 -12.15 -17.69 8.88
C ARG A 123 -11.73 -17.12 7.53
N VAL A 124 -10.44 -17.11 7.22
CA VAL A 124 -9.93 -16.70 5.90
C VAL A 124 -10.50 -17.60 4.81
N GLU A 125 -10.51 -18.91 4.97
CA GLU A 125 -11.11 -19.86 4.02
C GLU A 125 -12.60 -19.59 3.77
N GLU A 126 -13.38 -19.37 4.82
CA GLU A 126 -14.80 -18.99 4.72
C GLU A 126 -15.01 -17.68 3.94
N ILE A 127 -14.12 -16.71 4.11
CA ILE A 127 -14.17 -15.45 3.36
C ILE A 127 -13.80 -15.71 1.90
N PHE A 128 -12.68 -16.38 1.63
CA PHE A 128 -12.20 -16.64 0.27
C PHE A 128 -13.21 -17.47 -0.56
N ALA A 129 -13.96 -18.38 0.07
CA ALA A 129 -15.05 -19.10 -0.59
C ALA A 129 -16.15 -18.19 -1.18
N LYS A 130 -16.31 -16.96 -0.66
CA LYS A 130 -17.27 -15.96 -1.18
C LYS A 130 -16.73 -15.15 -2.37
N TYR A 131 -15.42 -15.17 -2.59
CA TYR A 131 -14.73 -14.41 -3.62
C TYR A 131 -13.88 -15.33 -4.51
N PRO A 132 -14.51 -16.30 -5.21
CA PRO A 132 -13.77 -17.17 -6.13
C PRO A 132 -13.21 -16.33 -7.28
N ILE A 133 -11.94 -16.56 -7.62
CA ILE A 133 -11.30 -15.99 -8.80
C ILE A 133 -10.99 -17.13 -9.75
N THR A 134 -11.49 -17.05 -10.98
CA THR A 134 -11.04 -17.91 -12.06
C THR A 134 -9.65 -17.43 -12.47
N GLN A 135 -8.63 -18.29 -12.34
CA GLN A 135 -7.34 -17.99 -13.00
C GLN A 135 -7.60 -17.86 -14.50
N ALA A 136 -7.20 -16.72 -15.06
CA ALA A 136 -7.26 -16.45 -16.49
C ALA A 136 -6.17 -17.22 -17.24
#